data_AF-A0A1V6HTK7-F1
#
_entry.id   AF-A0A1V6HTK7-F1
#
_cell.length_a   1.000
_cell.length_b   1.000
_cell.length_c   1.000
_cell.angle_alpha   90.00
_cell.angle_beta   90.00
_cell.angle_gamma   90.00
#
_symmetry.space_group_name_H-M   'P 1'
#
loop_
_entity.id
_entity.type
_entity.pdbx_description
1 polymer ?
#
loop_
_entity_poly.entity_id
_entity_poly.type
_entity_poly.pdbx_seq_one_letter_code
_entity_poly.pdbx_strand_id
1 'polypeptide(L)'
;MTGQTWRHYVDYEGRTVELAGGETTVGRSRTCALSLKDVTVSRHHATLHFEDGRAAVTDHGSSNGTFVNGKRIEGRVEIENGDRVMVGETVLVIRLVPPAPVPGATVRIEADALFCPACNLPAPRGAEACPACGGPVERLLPAGPPAAAPPPPPFEAPPPLPLSDTVPPVPSAPLAAPAAPPPPPPAFAPGPAAPPPPPAFAPGPAVPPAPPPRPEPPPPPSGEVLSSIREIELAPPPPPPRARVETRPVSPAGFWIRVAASLLDGLLVMLVSMLFSALYWLTRSPVFPILGMVLSIAAGLAIVFVGWAFFGTSPGKKLLGLAIVAEGVPPGGGIGALKAFVRWIGCMLSGFLFGIGFLLVAFRGDKRGLHDLLAGTAVVRRS
;
A
#
# COMPACT_ATOMS: atom_id res chain seq x y z
N MET A 1 2.97 -8.28 -31.51
CA MET A 1 2.19 -9.23 -30.69
C MET A 1 2.79 -9.26 -29.29
N THR A 2 2.35 -8.36 -28.41
CA THR A 2 2.80 -8.29 -27.01
C THR A 2 1.97 -9.28 -26.19
N GLY A 3 2.51 -10.49 -25.98
CA GLY A 3 1.83 -11.56 -25.25
C GLY A 3 1.64 -11.20 -23.79
N GLN A 4 0.44 -10.71 -23.45
CA GLN A 4 -0.04 -10.62 -22.08
C GLN A 4 -0.26 -12.05 -21.58
N THR A 5 0.68 -12.58 -20.80
CA THR A 5 0.65 -13.97 -20.33
C THR A 5 0.58 -14.02 -18.81
N TRP A 6 -0.23 -14.94 -18.31
CA TRP A 6 -0.30 -15.26 -16.89
C TRP A 6 1.03 -15.82 -16.40
N ARG A 7 1.41 -15.46 -15.17
CA ARG A 7 2.58 -16.04 -14.50
C ARG A 7 2.14 -16.97 -13.39
N HIS A 8 2.74 -18.15 -13.34
CA HIS A 8 2.38 -19.20 -12.39
C HIS A 8 3.57 -19.42 -11.46
N TYR A 9 3.32 -19.40 -10.16
CA TYR A 9 4.32 -19.62 -9.14
C TYR A 9 3.86 -20.72 -8.19
N VAL A 10 4.82 -21.50 -7.69
CA VAL A 10 4.62 -22.46 -6.61
C VAL A 10 5.57 -22.13 -5.49
N ASP A 11 5.03 -21.92 -4.29
CA ASP A 11 5.80 -21.71 -3.07
C ASP A 11 5.89 -23.02 -2.28
N TYR A 12 7.11 -23.48 -1.94
CA TYR A 12 7.36 -24.66 -1.12
C TYR A 12 8.70 -24.55 -0.38
N GLU A 13 8.78 -25.05 0.85
CA GLU A 13 10.00 -25.00 1.69
C GLU A 13 10.68 -23.60 1.76
N GLY A 14 9.89 -22.52 1.70
CA GLY A 14 10.39 -21.15 1.71
C GLY A 14 11.04 -20.70 0.39
N ARG A 15 10.86 -21.46 -0.70
CA ARG A 15 11.28 -21.11 -2.07
C ARG A 15 10.07 -20.84 -2.94
N THR A 16 10.24 -19.92 -3.89
CA THR A 16 9.26 -19.63 -4.94
C THR A 16 9.83 -20.08 -6.27
N VAL A 17 9.11 -20.92 -7.02
CA VAL A 17 9.50 -21.37 -8.35
C VAL A 17 8.46 -20.90 -9.36
N GLU A 18 8.91 -20.23 -10.42
CA GLU A 18 8.06 -19.87 -11.55
C GLU A 18 7.91 -21.07 -12.49
N LEU A 19 6.67 -21.37 -12.87
CA LEU A 19 6.32 -22.48 -13.76
C LEU A 19 5.79 -21.94 -15.08
N ALA A 20 6.19 -22.61 -16.17
CA ALA A 20 5.64 -22.33 -17.49
C ALA A 20 4.15 -22.70 -17.54
N GLY A 21 3.41 -22.07 -18.45
CA GLY A 21 2.07 -22.54 -18.81
C GLY A 21 2.11 -23.95 -19.41
N GLY A 22 1.01 -24.68 -19.28
CA GLY A 22 0.88 -26.07 -19.69
C GLY A 22 1.16 -27.05 -18.54
N GLU A 23 1.73 -28.20 -18.88
CA GLU A 23 1.94 -29.31 -17.96
C GLU A 23 3.28 -29.20 -17.20
N THR A 24 3.22 -29.24 -15.87
CA THR A 24 4.38 -29.33 -14.99
C THR A 24 4.31 -30.61 -14.16
N THR A 25 5.30 -31.49 -14.33
CA THR A 25 5.43 -32.72 -13.52
C THR A 25 6.06 -32.45 -12.16
N VAL A 26 5.49 -33.04 -11.11
CA VAL A 26 5.93 -32.90 -9.72
C VAL A 26 6.29 -34.26 -9.15
N GLY A 27 7.46 -34.38 -8.51
CA GLY A 27 7.88 -35.62 -7.88
C GLY A 27 9.29 -35.56 -7.33
N ARG A 28 9.75 -36.63 -6.66
CA ARG A 28 11.12 -36.70 -6.12
C ARG A 28 12.18 -37.01 -7.18
N SER A 29 11.77 -37.46 -8.37
CA SER A 29 12.71 -37.73 -9.45
C SER A 29 13.33 -36.42 -9.94
N ARG A 30 14.60 -36.48 -10.36
CA ARG A 30 15.27 -35.35 -11.03
C ARG A 30 14.75 -35.09 -12.44
N THR A 31 13.96 -36.02 -12.98
CA THR A 31 13.31 -35.89 -14.29
C THR A 31 11.99 -35.13 -14.24
N CYS A 32 11.47 -34.81 -13.04
CA CYS A 32 10.32 -33.95 -12.87
C CYS A 32 10.71 -32.48 -13.04
N ALA A 33 9.83 -31.69 -13.65
CA ALA A 33 10.02 -30.24 -13.78
C ALA A 33 10.11 -29.56 -12.40
N LEU A 34 9.29 -30.01 -11.45
CA LEU A 34 9.40 -29.66 -10.03
C LEU A 34 9.92 -30.88 -9.24
N SER A 35 11.23 -30.91 -9.03
CA SER A 35 11.91 -31.98 -8.28
C SER A 35 11.97 -31.68 -6.79
N LEU A 36 11.20 -32.44 -5.99
CA LEU A 36 11.09 -32.27 -4.54
C LEU A 36 12.10 -33.17 -3.80
N LYS A 37 12.75 -32.65 -2.76
CA LYS A 37 13.75 -33.41 -1.96
C LYS A 37 13.11 -34.12 -0.76
N ASP A 38 11.93 -34.70 -0.99
CA ASP A 38 11.12 -35.35 0.03
C ASP A 38 11.00 -36.84 -0.28
N VAL A 39 11.37 -37.67 0.69
CA VAL A 39 11.36 -39.14 0.57
C VAL A 39 9.94 -39.70 0.51
N THR A 40 8.98 -38.98 1.08
CA THR A 40 7.55 -39.34 1.11
C THR A 40 6.85 -39.01 -0.21
N VAL A 41 7.50 -38.27 -1.10
CA VAL A 41 7.03 -37.97 -2.45
C VAL A 41 7.40 -39.12 -3.40
N SER A 42 6.49 -39.43 -4.33
CA SER A 42 6.71 -40.47 -5.35
C SER A 42 7.63 -39.93 -6.44
N ARG A 43 8.32 -40.82 -7.18
CA ARG A 43 9.22 -40.41 -8.27
C ARG A 43 8.54 -39.49 -9.28
N HIS A 44 7.33 -39.86 -9.69
CA HIS A 44 6.40 -39.08 -10.48
C HIS A 44 5.08 -39.08 -9.70
N HIS A 45 4.83 -38.03 -8.93
CA HIS A 45 3.78 -38.03 -7.92
C HIS A 45 2.48 -37.43 -8.46
N ALA A 46 2.57 -36.23 -9.03
CA ALA A 46 1.43 -35.51 -9.58
C ALA A 46 1.85 -34.64 -10.78
N THR A 47 0.86 -34.19 -11.53
CA THR A 47 1.01 -33.17 -12.57
C THR A 47 0.20 -31.94 -12.19
N LEU A 48 0.78 -30.76 -12.36
CA LEU A 48 0.08 -29.47 -12.36
C LEU A 48 -0.16 -29.02 -13.80
N HIS A 49 -1.34 -28.50 -14.08
CA HIS A 49 -1.70 -27.94 -15.38
C HIS A 49 -2.09 -26.47 -15.22
N PHE A 50 -1.41 -25.57 -15.92
CA PHE A 50 -1.66 -24.12 -15.87
C PHE A 50 -2.10 -23.57 -17.22
N GLU A 51 -3.24 -22.89 -17.29
CA GLU A 51 -3.76 -22.31 -18.54
C GLU A 51 -4.63 -21.09 -18.27
N ASP A 52 -4.25 -19.93 -18.80
CA ASP A 52 -5.05 -18.68 -18.77
C ASP A 52 -5.65 -18.31 -17.41
N GLY A 53 -4.86 -18.46 -16.34
CA GLY A 53 -5.31 -18.15 -14.97
C GLY A 53 -6.13 -19.26 -14.31
N ARG A 54 -6.28 -20.40 -14.97
CA ARG A 54 -6.79 -21.65 -14.38
C ARG A 54 -5.63 -22.57 -14.03
N ALA A 55 -5.78 -23.31 -12.94
CA ALA A 55 -4.85 -24.35 -12.56
C ALA A 55 -5.60 -25.64 -12.22
N ALA A 56 -4.96 -26.79 -12.42
CA ALA A 56 -5.46 -28.08 -11.98
C ALA A 56 -4.32 -28.99 -11.53
N VAL A 57 -4.62 -29.94 -10.66
CA VAL A 57 -3.70 -30.98 -10.22
C VAL A 57 -4.28 -32.37 -10.50
N THR A 58 -3.41 -33.29 -10.91
CA THR A 58 -3.75 -34.72 -11.12
C THR A 58 -2.72 -35.58 -10.40
N ASP A 59 -3.19 -36.46 -9.51
CA ASP A 59 -2.34 -37.48 -8.87
C ASP A 59 -2.11 -38.68 -9.80
N HIS A 60 -0.88 -39.19 -9.86
CA HIS A 60 -0.51 -40.32 -10.74
C HIS A 60 -0.40 -41.65 -9.99
N GLY A 61 -1.25 -41.88 -8.99
CA GLY A 61 -1.24 -43.09 -8.16
C GLY A 61 -0.09 -43.06 -7.15
N SER A 62 0.11 -41.90 -6.51
CA SER A 62 1.20 -41.75 -5.55
C SER A 62 0.98 -42.56 -4.27
N SER A 63 2.06 -42.94 -3.58
CA SER A 63 1.98 -43.82 -2.40
C SER A 63 1.24 -43.18 -1.22
N ASN A 64 1.42 -41.87 -1.03
CA ASN A 64 0.79 -41.12 0.05
C ASN A 64 -0.46 -40.34 -0.40
N GLY A 65 -0.75 -40.31 -1.71
CA GLY A 65 -1.80 -39.49 -2.29
C GLY A 65 -1.43 -38.01 -2.37
N THR A 66 -2.21 -37.29 -3.17
CA THR A 66 -2.21 -35.83 -3.25
C THR A 66 -3.44 -35.28 -2.52
N PHE A 67 -3.30 -34.13 -1.85
CA PHE A 67 -4.38 -33.46 -1.15
C PHE A 67 -4.47 -31.99 -1.56
N VAL A 68 -5.67 -31.48 -1.75
CA VAL A 68 -5.93 -30.05 -1.98
C VAL A 68 -6.69 -29.51 -0.78
N ASN A 69 -6.13 -28.50 -0.11
CA ASN A 69 -6.71 -27.88 1.10
C ASN A 69 -7.12 -28.92 2.17
N GLY A 70 -6.30 -29.96 2.34
CA GLY A 70 -6.50 -31.03 3.31
C GLY A 70 -7.44 -32.17 2.87
N LYS A 71 -8.09 -32.06 1.71
CA LYS A 71 -8.93 -33.12 1.14
C LYS A 71 -8.14 -33.93 0.12
N ARG A 72 -8.13 -35.25 0.26
CA ARG A 72 -7.50 -36.15 -0.71
C ARG A 72 -8.24 -36.02 -2.04
N ILE A 73 -7.50 -35.89 -3.13
CA ILE A 73 -8.09 -35.80 -4.46
C ILE A 73 -8.16 -37.17 -5.13
N GLU A 74 -9.13 -37.32 -6.02
CA GLU A 74 -9.27 -38.45 -6.92
C GLU A 74 -9.35 -37.91 -8.35
N GLY A 75 -8.44 -38.35 -9.23
CA GLY A 75 -8.35 -37.82 -10.59
C GLY A 75 -7.84 -36.37 -10.66
N ARG A 76 -8.35 -35.63 -11.65
CA ARG A 76 -8.00 -34.23 -11.89
C ARG A 76 -8.92 -33.30 -11.11
N VAL A 77 -8.35 -32.37 -10.35
CA VAL A 77 -9.07 -31.37 -9.55
C VAL A 77 -8.60 -29.97 -9.93
N GLU A 78 -9.54 -29.06 -10.13
CA GLU A 78 -9.24 -27.63 -10.33
C GLU A 78 -8.77 -26.99 -9.03
N ILE A 79 -7.77 -26.11 -9.13
CA ILE A 79 -7.16 -25.41 -7.99
C ILE A 79 -7.09 -23.92 -8.27
N GLU A 80 -7.34 -23.14 -7.24
CA GLU A 80 -7.40 -21.68 -7.31
C GLU A 80 -6.10 -21.02 -6.81
N ASN A 81 -5.99 -19.71 -7.05
CA ASN A 81 -4.89 -18.93 -6.52
C ASN A 81 -4.91 -18.92 -4.98
N GLY A 82 -3.83 -19.39 -4.36
CA GLY A 82 -3.69 -19.53 -2.91
C GLY A 82 -3.92 -20.95 -2.38
N ASP A 83 -4.38 -21.88 -3.22
CA ASP A 83 -4.63 -23.25 -2.80
C ASP A 83 -3.36 -23.99 -2.36
N ARG A 84 -3.54 -24.86 -1.36
CA ARG A 84 -2.47 -25.68 -0.79
C ARG A 84 -2.59 -27.10 -1.33
N VAL A 85 -1.65 -27.48 -2.20
CA VAL A 85 -1.51 -28.83 -2.74
C VAL A 85 -0.44 -29.56 -1.93
N MET A 86 -0.83 -30.56 -1.15
CA MET A 86 0.09 -31.41 -0.41
C MET A 86 0.40 -32.66 -1.22
N VAL A 87 1.68 -32.92 -1.41
CA VAL A 87 2.23 -34.11 -2.08
C VAL A 87 3.29 -34.72 -1.16
N GLY A 88 3.05 -35.94 -0.69
CA GLY A 88 3.82 -36.49 0.42
C GLY A 88 3.64 -35.64 1.68
N GLU A 89 4.72 -35.17 2.29
CA GLU A 89 4.73 -34.21 3.41
C GLU A 89 4.98 -32.77 2.94
N THR A 90 5.29 -32.58 1.66
CA THR A 90 5.57 -31.26 1.08
C THR A 90 4.27 -30.54 0.72
N VAL A 91 4.12 -29.31 1.20
CA VAL A 91 3.01 -28.42 0.83
C VAL A 91 3.47 -27.44 -0.24
N LEU A 92 2.75 -27.42 -1.35
CA LEU A 92 2.89 -26.50 -2.46
C LEU A 92 1.77 -25.46 -2.37
N VAL A 93 2.09 -24.17 -2.36
CA VAL A 93 1.09 -23.10 -2.43
C VAL A 93 1.05 -22.55 -3.85
N ILE A 94 -0.12 -22.61 -4.48
CA ILE A 94 -0.31 -22.17 -5.86
C ILE A 94 -0.50 -20.67 -5.91
N ARG A 95 0.18 -19.98 -6.83
CA ARG A 95 0.04 -18.54 -7.03
C ARG A 95 -0.07 -18.19 -8.51
N LEU A 96 -1.21 -17.63 -8.90
CA LEU A 96 -1.55 -17.25 -10.27
C LEU A 96 -1.56 -15.71 -10.37
N VAL A 97 -0.74 -15.14 -11.24
CA VAL A 97 -0.59 -13.69 -11.39
C VAL A 97 -1.09 -13.26 -12.78
N PRO A 98 -2.13 -12.40 -12.86
CA PRO A 98 -2.62 -11.92 -14.15
C PRO A 98 -1.57 -11.06 -14.85
N PRO A 99 -1.60 -10.97 -16.18
CA PRO A 99 -0.75 -10.03 -16.90
C PRO A 99 -1.04 -8.59 -16.43
N ALA A 100 0.01 -7.80 -16.27
CA ALA A 100 -0.13 -6.41 -15.84
C ALA A 100 -1.06 -5.64 -16.80
N PRO A 101 -2.01 -4.84 -16.28
CA PRO A 101 -2.81 -3.96 -17.12
C PRO A 101 -1.88 -3.02 -17.90
N VAL A 102 -2.15 -2.82 -19.19
CA VAL A 102 -1.45 -1.82 -19.99
C VAL A 102 -1.62 -0.43 -19.35
N PRO A 103 -0.54 0.34 -19.13
CA PRO A 103 -0.66 1.72 -18.69
C PRO A 103 -1.52 2.50 -19.69
N GLY A 104 -2.64 3.07 -19.22
CA GLY A 104 -3.57 3.84 -20.05
C GLY A 104 -4.93 3.18 -20.33
N ALA A 105 -5.20 1.97 -19.83
CA ALA A 105 -6.56 1.43 -19.83
C ALA A 105 -7.45 2.25 -18.88
N THR A 106 -8.31 3.10 -19.43
CA THR A 106 -9.38 3.76 -18.69
C THR A 106 -10.46 2.74 -18.35
N VAL A 107 -10.43 2.25 -17.11
CA VAL A 107 -11.53 1.45 -16.58
C VAL A 107 -12.66 2.42 -16.24
N ARG A 108 -13.85 2.22 -16.83
CA ARG A 108 -15.07 2.89 -16.36
C ARG A 108 -15.40 2.29 -15.01
N ILE A 109 -15.26 3.10 -13.97
CA ILE A 109 -15.59 2.70 -12.61
C ILE A 109 -16.99 3.22 -12.30
N GLU A 110 -17.89 2.32 -11.91
CA GLU A 110 -19.22 2.70 -11.42
C GLU A 110 -19.07 3.57 -10.16
N ALA A 111 -19.96 4.55 -9.98
CA ALA A 111 -19.83 5.60 -8.96
C ALA A 111 -19.78 5.08 -7.50
N ASP A 112 -20.12 3.81 -7.29
CA ASP A 112 -20.15 3.11 -6.01
C ASP A 112 -19.08 2.01 -5.87
N ALA A 113 -18.13 1.94 -6.81
CA ALA A 113 -17.07 0.93 -6.75
C ALA A 113 -16.24 1.08 -5.47
N LEU A 114 -15.93 -0.06 -4.87
CA LEU A 114 -15.01 -0.15 -3.75
C LEU A 114 -13.58 0.00 -4.26
N PHE A 115 -12.75 0.72 -3.52
CA PHE A 115 -11.34 0.89 -3.85
C PHE A 115 -10.51 0.31 -2.72
N CYS A 116 -9.43 -0.39 -3.09
CA CYS A 116 -8.49 -0.87 -2.09
C CYS A 116 -7.59 0.30 -1.63
N PRO A 117 -7.49 0.61 -0.33
CA PRO A 117 -6.61 1.67 0.17
C PRO A 117 -5.13 1.30 0.06
N ALA A 118 -4.79 0.00 -0.12
CA ALA A 118 -3.41 -0.46 -0.22
C ALA A 118 -2.81 -0.26 -1.62
N CYS A 119 -3.59 -0.47 -2.68
CA CYS A 119 -3.10 -0.41 -4.07
C CYS A 119 -3.90 0.53 -4.98
N ASN A 120 -4.97 1.15 -4.46
CA ASN A 120 -5.87 2.05 -5.17
C ASN A 120 -6.53 1.43 -6.42
N LEU A 121 -6.65 0.09 -6.46
CA LEU A 121 -7.35 -0.61 -7.53
C LEU A 121 -8.84 -0.76 -7.20
N PRO A 122 -9.73 -0.64 -8.21
CA PRO A 122 -11.15 -0.93 -8.03
C PRO A 122 -11.36 -2.41 -7.75
N ALA A 123 -12.29 -2.72 -6.85
CA ALA A 123 -12.67 -4.07 -6.47
C ALA A 123 -14.09 -4.40 -6.97
N PRO A 124 -14.38 -5.67 -7.30
CA PRO A 124 -15.73 -6.11 -7.62
C PRO A 124 -16.68 -5.85 -6.45
N ARG A 125 -17.96 -5.53 -6.73
CA ARG A 125 -18.98 -5.36 -5.68
C ARG A 125 -19.09 -6.63 -4.83
N GLY A 126 -19.08 -6.48 -3.51
CA GLY A 126 -19.20 -7.59 -2.55
C GLY A 126 -17.90 -8.33 -2.24
N ALA A 127 -16.76 -7.91 -2.81
CA ALA A 127 -15.46 -8.45 -2.39
C ALA A 127 -15.18 -8.06 -0.92
N GLU A 128 -14.82 -9.01 -0.07
CA GLU A 128 -14.36 -8.71 1.30
C GLU A 128 -12.88 -8.29 1.33
N ALA A 129 -12.13 -8.61 0.28
CA ALA A 129 -10.72 -8.28 0.11
C ALA A 129 -10.38 -8.03 -1.36
N CYS A 130 -9.37 -7.19 -1.60
CA CYS A 130 -8.92 -6.83 -2.95
C CYS A 130 -8.29 -8.05 -3.65
N PRO A 131 -8.74 -8.44 -4.86
CA PRO A 131 -8.20 -9.60 -5.56
C PRO A 131 -6.74 -9.41 -6.00
N ALA A 132 -6.26 -8.16 -6.10
CA ALA A 132 -4.88 -7.87 -6.50
C ALA A 132 -3.88 -7.92 -5.34
N CYS A 133 -4.29 -7.58 -4.12
CA CYS A 133 -3.34 -7.43 -2.99
C CYS A 133 -3.82 -7.99 -1.64
N GLY A 134 -5.07 -8.49 -1.56
CA GLY A 134 -5.68 -8.99 -0.34
C GLY A 134 -6.00 -7.93 0.72
N GLY A 135 -5.75 -6.65 0.43
CA GLY A 135 -6.10 -5.55 1.33
C GLY A 135 -7.61 -5.36 1.48
N PRO A 136 -8.08 -4.73 2.57
CA PRO A 136 -9.49 -4.42 2.73
C PRO A 136 -9.96 -3.56 1.57
N VAL A 137 -11.21 -3.71 1.15
CA VAL A 137 -11.80 -2.86 0.13
C VAL A 137 -12.80 -1.96 0.81
N GLU A 138 -12.62 -0.66 0.65
CA GLU A 138 -13.44 0.34 1.32
C GLU A 138 -14.10 1.23 0.27
N ARG A 139 -15.30 1.70 0.59
CA ARG A 139 -15.95 2.72 -0.22
C ARG A 139 -15.27 4.04 0.10
N LEU A 140 -14.24 4.38 -0.67
CA LEU A 140 -13.87 5.77 -0.85
C LEU A 140 -15.04 6.40 -1.60
N LEU A 141 -15.97 7.02 -0.86
CA LEU A 141 -16.85 8.00 -1.47
C LEU A 141 -15.90 8.94 -2.22
N PRO A 142 -16.05 9.11 -3.56
CA PRO A 142 -15.25 10.10 -4.25
C PRO A 142 -15.44 11.37 -3.43
N ALA A 143 -14.33 11.93 -2.93
CA ALA A 143 -14.38 13.25 -2.33
C ALA A 143 -15.06 14.09 -3.39
N GLY A 144 -16.31 14.47 -3.13
CA GLY A 144 -17.01 15.37 -4.03
C GLY A 144 -16.08 16.56 -4.26
N PRO A 145 -16.21 17.27 -5.39
CA PRO A 145 -15.62 18.61 -5.46
C PRO A 145 -15.97 19.31 -4.14
N PRO A 146 -14.99 19.92 -3.44
CA PRO A 146 -15.21 20.44 -2.10
C PRO A 146 -16.52 21.21 -2.13
N ALA A 147 -17.48 20.78 -1.30
CA ALA A 147 -18.77 21.43 -1.22
C ALA A 147 -18.48 22.93 -1.11
N ALA A 148 -19.02 23.71 -2.05
CA ALA A 148 -18.88 25.15 -2.03
C ALA A 148 -19.11 25.58 -0.59
N ALA A 149 -18.10 26.23 0.01
CA ALA A 149 -18.18 26.68 1.38
C ALA A 149 -19.54 27.36 1.58
N PRO A 150 -20.28 27.05 2.66
CA PRO A 150 -21.53 27.77 2.92
C PRO A 150 -21.21 29.26 2.87
N PRO A 151 -22.06 30.09 2.22
CA PRO A 151 -21.84 31.52 2.20
C PRO A 151 -21.62 31.99 3.64
N PRO A 152 -20.64 32.88 3.89
CA PRO A 152 -20.43 33.39 5.22
C PRO A 152 -21.76 33.94 5.76
N PRO A 153 -22.06 33.74 7.05
CA PRO A 153 -23.27 34.29 7.64
C PRO A 153 -23.31 35.80 7.37
N PRO A 154 -24.52 36.39 7.23
CA PRO A 154 -24.65 37.84 7.15
C PRO A 154 -23.88 38.45 8.32
N PHE A 155 -23.03 39.43 8.05
CA PHE A 155 -22.42 40.23 9.10
C PHE A 155 -23.55 40.87 9.91
N GLU A 156 -23.84 40.31 11.08
CA GLU A 156 -24.60 41.03 12.09
C GLU A 156 -23.72 42.20 12.52
N ALA A 157 -24.19 43.42 12.25
CA ALA A 157 -23.53 44.62 12.69
C ALA A 157 -23.38 44.54 14.22
N PRO A 158 -22.18 44.76 14.77
CA PRO A 158 -22.01 44.81 16.22
C PRO A 158 -22.89 45.94 16.79
N PRO A 159 -23.45 45.77 18.00
CA PRO A 159 -24.22 46.81 18.64
C PRO A 159 -23.36 48.09 18.78
N PRO A 160 -23.96 49.29 18.69
CA PRO A 160 -23.21 50.53 18.82
C PRO A 160 -22.53 50.55 20.19
N LEU A 161 -21.22 50.83 20.19
CA LEU A 161 -20.45 51.04 21.41
C LEU A 161 -21.03 52.24 22.19
N PRO A 162 -21.07 52.19 23.52
CA PRO A 162 -21.48 53.34 24.31
C PRO A 162 -20.49 54.49 24.10
N LEU A 163 -21.03 55.65 23.70
CA LEU A 163 -20.30 56.92 23.68
C LEU A 163 -19.74 57.18 25.08
N SER A 164 -18.41 57.11 25.22
CA SER A 164 -17.71 57.60 26.41
C SER A 164 -17.26 59.02 26.14
N ASP A 165 -17.84 59.98 26.86
CA ASP A 165 -17.62 61.43 26.74
C ASP A 165 -16.26 61.93 27.27
N THR A 166 -15.19 61.19 27.07
CA THR A 166 -13.85 61.63 27.49
C THR A 166 -12.84 61.49 26.36
N VAL A 167 -12.78 62.54 25.54
CA VAL A 167 -11.69 62.78 24.60
C VAL A 167 -10.51 63.37 25.38
N PRO A 168 -9.37 62.67 25.54
CA PRO A 168 -8.16 63.30 26.04
C PRO A 168 -7.61 64.28 24.98
N PRO A 169 -7.02 65.43 25.37
CA PRO A 169 -6.48 66.38 24.41
C PRO A 169 -5.26 65.78 23.69
N VAL A 170 -5.33 65.77 22.36
CA VAL A 170 -4.24 65.35 21.46
C VAL A 170 -3.17 66.46 21.44
N PRO A 171 -1.88 66.18 21.69
CA PRO A 171 -0.83 67.17 21.55
C PRO A 171 -0.56 67.48 20.06
N SER A 172 -0.56 68.76 19.72
CA SER A 172 -0.29 69.29 18.39
C SER A 172 1.15 69.02 17.95
N ALA A 173 1.36 68.06 17.06
CA ALA A 173 2.62 67.89 16.33
C ALA A 173 2.65 68.81 15.09
N PRO A 174 3.82 69.42 14.74
CA PRO A 174 3.91 70.38 13.65
C PRO A 174 3.79 69.68 12.27
N LEU A 175 3.14 70.39 11.33
CA LEU A 175 2.93 69.95 9.95
C LEU A 175 4.26 69.56 9.26
N ALA A 176 4.38 68.28 8.90
CA ALA A 176 5.35 67.84 7.92
C ALA A 176 4.88 68.18 6.49
N ALA A 177 5.81 68.65 5.66
CA ALA A 177 5.62 69.06 4.27
C ALA A 177 4.97 67.97 3.39
N PRO A 178 4.26 68.32 2.31
CA PRO A 178 3.58 67.35 1.46
C PRO A 178 4.59 66.43 0.76
N ALA A 179 4.46 65.13 1.01
CA ALA A 179 5.20 64.09 0.31
C ALA A 179 4.81 64.05 -1.18
N ALA A 180 5.81 63.89 -2.05
CA ALA A 180 5.64 63.74 -3.49
C ALA A 180 4.76 62.51 -3.83
N PRO A 181 3.96 62.56 -4.91
CA PRO A 181 3.12 61.43 -5.31
C PRO A 181 3.97 60.21 -5.72
N PRO A 182 3.53 58.99 -5.42
CA PRO A 182 4.25 57.78 -5.79
C PRO A 182 4.27 57.59 -7.33
N PRO A 183 5.31 56.94 -7.88
CA PRO A 183 5.39 56.66 -9.30
C PRO A 183 4.33 55.63 -9.73
N PRO A 184 3.88 55.68 -11.01
CA PRO A 184 2.89 54.73 -11.52
C PRO A 184 3.45 53.30 -11.59
N PRO A 185 2.58 52.27 -11.47
CA PRO A 185 3.00 50.87 -11.56
C PRO A 185 3.54 50.55 -12.96
N PRO A 186 4.48 49.58 -13.07
CA PRO A 186 5.00 49.16 -14.36
C PRO A 186 3.89 48.51 -15.21
N ALA A 187 3.89 48.82 -16.50
CA ALA A 187 2.95 48.26 -17.47
C ALA A 187 3.07 46.73 -17.51
N PHE A 188 1.94 46.05 -17.34
CA PHE A 188 1.82 44.60 -17.53
C PHE A 188 2.23 44.25 -18.96
N ALA A 189 3.23 43.38 -19.11
CA ALA A 189 3.52 42.74 -20.38
C ALA A 189 2.30 41.90 -20.82
N PRO A 190 1.89 41.94 -22.10
CA PRO A 190 0.82 41.09 -22.59
C PRO A 190 1.26 39.62 -22.45
N GLY A 191 0.42 38.81 -21.79
CA GLY A 191 0.65 37.38 -21.65
C GLY A 191 0.71 36.67 -23.02
N PRO A 192 1.32 35.47 -23.10
CA PRO A 192 1.38 34.72 -24.34
C PRO A 192 -0.03 34.39 -24.84
N ALA A 193 -0.21 34.50 -26.16
CA ALA A 193 -1.47 34.24 -26.85
C ALA A 193 -2.00 32.84 -26.53
N ALA A 194 -3.32 32.75 -26.34
CA ALA A 194 -4.01 31.49 -26.10
C ALA A 194 -3.73 30.47 -27.23
N PRO A 195 -3.54 29.17 -26.91
CA PRO A 195 -3.36 28.15 -27.93
C PRO A 195 -4.64 28.00 -28.77
N PRO A 196 -4.52 27.66 -30.08
CA PRO A 196 -5.68 27.47 -30.95
C PRO A 196 -6.53 26.28 -30.46
N PRO A 197 -7.86 26.31 -30.73
CA PRO A 197 -8.74 25.21 -30.37
C PRO A 197 -8.36 23.93 -31.12
N PRO A 198 -8.58 22.74 -30.52
CA PRO A 198 -8.31 21.47 -31.18
C PRO A 198 -9.21 21.29 -32.41
N PRO A 199 -8.75 20.59 -33.45
CA PRO A 199 -9.56 20.31 -34.63
C PRO A 199 -10.79 19.48 -34.25
N ALA A 200 -11.92 19.80 -34.89
CA ALA A 200 -13.17 19.09 -34.71
C ALA A 200 -12.98 17.59 -35.01
N PHE A 201 -13.39 16.74 -34.05
CA PHE A 201 -13.40 15.30 -34.21
C PHE A 201 -14.18 14.91 -35.48
N ALA A 202 -13.54 14.13 -36.35
CA ALA A 202 -14.24 13.45 -37.43
C ALA A 202 -15.34 12.55 -36.83
N PRO A 203 -16.53 12.47 -37.45
CA PRO A 203 -17.57 11.57 -36.99
C PRO A 203 -17.06 10.13 -37.04
N GLY A 204 -17.13 9.45 -35.90
CA GLY A 204 -16.75 8.04 -35.79
C GLY A 204 -17.60 7.14 -36.71
N PRO A 205 -17.12 5.95 -37.06
CA PRO A 205 -17.87 5.03 -37.91
C PRO A 205 -19.20 4.63 -37.25
N ALA A 206 -20.21 4.41 -38.10
CA ALA A 206 -21.57 4.10 -37.71
C ALA A 206 -21.64 2.89 -36.75
N VAL A 207 -22.40 3.06 -35.67
CA VAL A 207 -22.73 2.01 -34.70
C VAL A 207 -23.41 0.85 -35.44
N PRO A 208 -22.91 -0.40 -35.34
CA PRO A 208 -23.58 -1.55 -35.94
C PRO A 208 -24.94 -1.77 -35.27
N PRO A 209 -25.96 -2.25 -36.02
CA PRO A 209 -27.29 -2.44 -35.48
C PRO A 209 -27.30 -3.45 -34.32
N ALA A 210 -28.13 -3.18 -33.31
CA ALA A 210 -28.27 -3.99 -32.12
C ALA A 210 -28.65 -5.45 -32.49
N PRO A 211 -28.09 -6.45 -31.80
CA PRO A 211 -28.47 -7.85 -32.00
C PRO A 211 -29.94 -8.07 -31.61
N PRO A 212 -30.64 -9.03 -32.24
CA PRO A 212 -32.04 -9.31 -31.95
C PRO A 212 -32.23 -9.77 -30.48
N PRO A 213 -33.39 -9.47 -29.88
CA PRO A 213 -33.69 -9.90 -28.52
C PRO A 213 -33.66 -11.43 -28.42
N ARG A 214 -33.07 -11.94 -27.32
CA ARG A 214 -33.04 -13.38 -27.05
C ARG A 214 -34.47 -13.90 -26.85
N PRO A 215 -34.79 -15.11 -27.34
CA PRO A 215 -36.08 -15.75 -27.06
C PRO A 215 -36.25 -15.94 -25.55
N GLU A 216 -37.47 -15.69 -25.07
CA GLU A 216 -37.84 -15.89 -23.67
C GLU A 216 -37.64 -17.36 -23.25
N PRO A 217 -37.13 -17.60 -22.02
CA PRO A 217 -37.01 -18.96 -21.51
C PRO A 217 -38.39 -19.59 -21.33
N PRO A 218 -38.53 -20.92 -21.54
CA PRO A 218 -39.80 -21.61 -21.36
C PRO A 218 -40.28 -21.53 -19.90
N PRO A 219 -41.60 -21.57 -19.67
CA PRO A 219 -42.16 -21.55 -18.32
C PRO A 219 -41.68 -22.77 -17.51
N PRO A 220 -41.47 -22.61 -16.19
CA PRO A 220 -41.02 -23.70 -15.33
C PRO A 220 -42.05 -24.85 -15.32
N PRO A 221 -41.59 -26.11 -15.25
CA PRO A 221 -42.48 -27.26 -15.21
C PRO A 221 -43.36 -27.23 -13.96
N SER A 222 -44.63 -27.59 -14.15
CA SER A 222 -45.66 -27.70 -13.13
C SER A 222 -45.27 -28.69 -12.03
N GLY A 223 -45.00 -28.17 -10.83
CA GLY A 223 -45.53 -28.63 -9.54
C GLY A 223 -45.34 -30.08 -9.03
N GLU A 224 -44.74 -31.03 -9.75
CA GLU A 224 -44.79 -32.45 -9.32
C GLU A 224 -43.43 -33.14 -9.05
N VAL A 225 -42.29 -32.47 -9.19
CA VAL A 225 -40.96 -33.13 -9.00
C VAL A 225 -40.19 -32.68 -7.74
N LEU A 226 -40.81 -31.88 -6.86
CA LEU A 226 -40.16 -31.36 -5.64
C LEU A 226 -40.29 -32.25 -4.39
N SER A 227 -40.72 -33.51 -4.52
CA SER A 227 -40.95 -34.40 -3.37
C SER A 227 -39.79 -35.35 -3.04
N SER A 228 -38.61 -35.23 -3.68
CA SER A 228 -37.46 -36.11 -3.39
C SER A 228 -36.11 -35.43 -3.18
N ILE A 229 -36.07 -34.10 -3.06
CA ILE A 229 -34.86 -33.43 -2.59
C ILE A 229 -34.89 -33.47 -1.06
N ARG A 230 -34.25 -34.48 -0.47
CA ARG A 230 -33.83 -34.42 0.94
C ARG A 230 -33.03 -33.13 1.11
N GLU A 231 -33.47 -32.28 2.03
CA GLU A 231 -32.67 -31.22 2.62
C GLU A 231 -31.36 -31.83 3.13
N ILE A 232 -30.33 -31.78 2.31
CA ILE A 232 -28.96 -31.91 2.79
C ILE A 232 -28.71 -30.59 3.49
N GLU A 233 -28.84 -30.58 4.81
CA GLU A 233 -28.44 -29.47 5.66
C GLU A 233 -26.95 -29.23 5.39
N LEU A 234 -26.67 -28.28 4.49
CA LEU A 234 -25.32 -27.90 4.12
C LEU A 234 -24.69 -27.31 5.37
N ALA A 235 -23.72 -28.01 5.94
CA ALA A 235 -22.89 -27.46 6.99
C ALA A 235 -22.38 -26.08 6.55
N PRO A 236 -22.39 -25.07 7.43
CA PRO A 236 -21.89 -23.74 7.09
C PRO A 236 -20.48 -23.88 6.50
N PRO A 237 -20.16 -23.16 5.41
CA PRO A 237 -18.85 -23.25 4.79
C PRO A 237 -17.78 -23.04 5.87
N PRO A 238 -16.71 -23.85 5.89
CA PRO A 238 -15.64 -23.65 6.85
C PRO A 238 -15.15 -22.20 6.73
N PRO A 239 -14.88 -21.51 7.85
CA PRO A 239 -14.39 -20.14 7.80
C PRO A 239 -13.18 -20.09 6.85
N PRO A 240 -13.10 -19.10 5.94
CA PRO A 240 -12.02 -19.04 4.98
C PRO A 240 -10.70 -19.16 5.75
N PRO A 241 -9.77 -20.02 5.28
CA PRO A 241 -8.48 -20.18 5.96
C PRO A 241 -7.89 -18.79 6.07
N ARG A 242 -7.71 -18.29 7.31
CA ARG A 242 -7.11 -16.98 7.57
C ARG A 242 -5.86 -16.93 6.72
N ALA A 243 -5.90 -16.13 5.64
CA ALA A 243 -4.83 -16.06 4.69
C ALA A 243 -3.60 -15.65 5.48
N ARG A 244 -2.75 -16.63 5.79
CA ARG A 244 -1.46 -16.36 6.38
C ARG A 244 -0.74 -15.64 5.27
N VAL A 245 -0.70 -14.31 5.39
CA VAL A 245 0.02 -13.41 4.49
C VAL A 245 1.45 -13.91 4.50
N GLU A 246 1.80 -14.75 3.53
CA GLU A 246 3.16 -15.16 3.26
C GLU A 246 3.83 -13.92 2.67
N THR A 247 4.33 -13.10 3.58
CA THR A 247 5.25 -12.01 3.27
C THR A 247 6.38 -12.61 2.46
N ARG A 248 6.62 -12.08 1.24
CA ARG A 248 7.86 -12.33 0.49
C ARG A 248 9.05 -12.37 1.46
N PRO A 249 10.10 -13.18 1.22
CA PRO A 249 11.29 -13.15 2.06
C PRO A 249 11.95 -11.77 1.96
N VAL A 250 11.50 -10.84 2.81
CA VAL A 250 12.02 -9.49 2.84
C VAL A 250 13.34 -9.59 3.59
N SER A 251 14.44 -9.34 2.89
CA SER A 251 15.76 -9.44 3.48
C SER A 251 15.86 -8.46 4.65
N PRO A 252 16.02 -8.96 5.89
CA PRO A 252 16.08 -8.08 7.06
C PRO A 252 17.31 -7.18 6.95
N ALA A 253 17.13 -5.89 7.24
CA ALA A 253 18.21 -4.93 7.20
C ALA A 253 19.14 -5.15 8.40
N GLY A 254 20.40 -5.49 8.11
CA GLY A 254 21.44 -5.70 9.13
C GLY A 254 21.77 -4.45 9.95
N PHE A 255 22.55 -4.63 11.00
CA PHE A 255 22.89 -3.55 11.94
C PHE A 255 23.61 -2.36 11.27
N TRP A 256 24.71 -2.61 10.54
CA TRP A 256 25.55 -1.53 10.00
C TRP A 256 24.87 -0.63 8.98
N ILE A 257 23.97 -1.18 8.14
CA ILE A 257 23.21 -0.34 7.20
C ILE A 257 22.20 0.57 7.92
N ARG A 258 21.69 0.15 9.10
CA ARG A 258 20.85 1.01 9.95
C ARG A 258 21.67 2.10 10.63
N VAL A 259 22.91 1.78 11.06
CA VAL A 259 23.85 2.78 11.60
C VAL A 259 24.16 3.84 10.54
N ALA A 260 24.50 3.41 9.32
CA ALA A 260 24.73 4.32 8.20
C ALA A 260 23.49 5.20 7.90
N ALA A 261 22.29 4.63 7.92
CA ALA A 261 21.06 5.39 7.74
C ALA A 261 20.86 6.46 8.82
N SER A 262 21.11 6.12 10.10
CA SER A 262 21.01 7.05 11.22
C SER A 262 22.07 8.15 11.18
N LEU A 263 23.28 7.86 10.68
CA LEU A 263 24.32 8.87 10.46
C LEU A 263 23.92 9.88 9.37
N LEU A 264 23.30 9.40 8.28
CA LEU A 264 22.75 10.27 7.24
C LEU A 264 21.59 11.13 7.75
N ASP A 265 20.68 10.54 8.53
CA ASP A 265 19.60 11.26 9.20
C ASP A 265 20.19 12.35 10.14
N GLY A 266 21.25 12.03 10.89
CA GLY A 266 21.94 12.97 11.77
C GLY A 266 22.69 14.09 11.04
N LEU A 267 23.33 13.78 9.90
CA LEU A 267 23.98 14.78 9.05
C LEU A 267 22.98 15.82 8.53
N LEU A 268 21.79 15.37 8.10
CA LEU A 268 20.73 16.26 7.64
C LEU A 268 20.32 17.25 8.76
N VAL A 269 20.11 16.75 9.99
CA VAL A 269 19.79 17.60 11.14
C VAL A 269 20.94 18.55 11.46
N MET A 270 22.18 18.08 11.43
CA MET A 270 23.37 18.90 11.68
C MET A 270 23.48 20.06 10.69
N LEU A 271 23.25 19.81 9.39
CA LEU A 271 23.27 20.86 8.36
C LEU A 271 22.21 21.93 8.61
N VAL A 272 20.99 21.52 9.00
CA VAL A 272 19.92 22.46 9.36
C VAL A 272 20.33 23.29 10.60
N SER A 273 20.91 22.67 11.63
CA SER A 273 21.39 23.39 12.82
C SER A 273 22.57 24.33 12.51
N MET A 274 23.48 23.94 11.60
CA MET A 274 24.55 24.81 11.12
C MET A 274 24.01 26.04 10.39
N LEU A 275 22.94 25.88 9.61
CA LEU A 275 22.28 27.00 8.93
C LEU A 275 21.71 28.03 9.93
N PHE A 276 20.99 27.56 10.96
CA PHE A 276 20.47 28.45 12.01
C PHE A 276 21.60 29.12 12.80
N SER A 277 22.68 28.39 13.08
CA SER A 277 23.86 28.93 13.76
C SER A 277 24.56 29.99 12.92
N ALA A 278 24.69 29.78 11.62
CA ALA A 278 25.25 30.78 10.70
C ALA A 278 24.37 32.03 10.64
N LEU A 279 23.04 31.87 10.63
CA LEU A 279 22.11 32.99 10.65
C LEU A 279 22.20 33.80 11.96
N TYR A 280 22.42 33.11 13.10
CA TYR A 280 22.76 33.78 14.35
C TYR A 280 24.06 34.60 14.23
N TRP A 281 25.13 34.02 13.70
CA TRP A 281 26.41 34.72 13.56
C TRP A 281 26.31 35.96 12.66
N LEU A 282 25.49 35.90 11.61
CA LEU A 282 25.27 37.00 10.67
C LEU A 282 24.41 38.13 11.25
N THR A 283 23.35 37.78 11.97
CA THR A 283 22.36 38.76 12.47
C THR A 283 22.64 39.22 13.90
N ARG A 284 23.48 38.48 14.64
CA ARG A 284 23.74 38.63 16.09
C ARG A 284 22.47 38.60 16.95
N SER A 285 21.33 38.15 16.41
CA SER A 285 20.05 38.15 17.12
C SER A 285 19.93 36.94 18.05
N PRO A 286 19.67 37.15 19.35
CA PRO A 286 19.55 36.05 20.33
C PRO A 286 18.32 35.16 20.11
N VAL A 287 17.44 35.52 19.18
CA VAL A 287 16.25 34.74 18.81
C VAL A 287 16.65 33.50 18.02
N PHE A 288 17.66 33.59 17.14
CA PHE A 288 18.01 32.50 16.22
C PHE A 288 18.59 31.23 16.89
N PRO A 289 19.41 31.30 17.97
CA PRO A 289 19.88 30.10 18.66
C PRO A 289 18.74 29.32 19.31
N ILE A 290 17.85 29.99 20.05
CA ILE A 290 16.74 29.35 20.77
C ILE A 290 15.70 28.84 19.76
N LEU A 291 15.29 29.70 18.83
CA LEU A 291 14.33 29.34 17.80
C LEU A 291 14.89 28.23 16.88
N GLY A 292 16.16 28.31 16.51
CA GLY A 292 16.84 27.29 15.71
C GLY A 292 16.95 25.94 16.41
N MET A 293 17.23 25.92 17.71
CA MET A 293 17.22 24.71 18.53
C MET A 293 15.82 24.08 18.57
N VAL A 294 14.80 24.87 18.90
CA VAL A 294 13.40 24.39 18.99
C VAL A 294 12.92 23.89 17.63
N LEU A 295 13.14 24.66 16.54
CA LEU A 295 12.76 24.27 15.19
C LEU A 295 13.51 23.05 14.69
N SER A 296 14.80 22.89 15.02
CA SER A 296 15.59 21.70 14.63
C SER A 296 15.07 20.44 15.34
N ILE A 297 14.75 20.53 16.62
CA ILE A 297 14.17 19.42 17.39
C ILE A 297 12.78 19.08 16.85
N ALA A 298 11.93 20.09 16.65
CA ALA A 298 10.58 19.92 16.12
C ALA A 298 10.60 19.32 14.71
N ALA A 299 11.48 19.82 13.83
CA ALA A 299 11.65 19.29 12.47
C ALA A 299 12.20 17.86 12.49
N GLY A 300 13.18 17.54 13.33
CA GLY A 300 13.70 16.19 13.47
C GLY A 300 12.63 15.21 13.94
N LEU A 301 11.86 15.57 14.98
CA LEU A 301 10.74 14.77 15.46
C LEU A 301 9.64 14.64 14.41
N ALA A 302 9.27 15.73 13.73
CA ALA A 302 8.24 15.71 12.69
C ALA A 302 8.67 14.84 11.50
N ILE A 303 9.87 15.02 10.96
CA ILE A 303 10.38 14.25 9.81
C ILE A 303 10.43 12.76 10.15
N VAL A 304 10.89 12.41 11.34
CA VAL A 304 11.00 11.01 11.77
C VAL A 304 9.61 10.43 12.04
N PHE A 305 8.76 11.13 12.80
CA PHE A 305 7.45 10.64 13.19
C PHE A 305 6.48 10.58 12.00
N VAL A 306 6.37 11.65 11.20
CA VAL A 306 5.56 11.70 9.98
C VAL A 306 6.12 10.73 8.94
N GLY A 307 7.45 10.70 8.79
CA GLY A 307 8.14 9.74 7.92
C GLY A 307 7.79 8.30 8.23
N TRP A 308 7.80 7.92 9.51
CA TRP A 308 7.42 6.58 9.95
C TRP A 308 5.91 6.33 9.79
N ALA A 309 5.08 7.25 10.30
CA ALA A 309 3.63 7.08 10.34
C ALA A 309 3.00 6.97 8.94
N PHE A 310 3.46 7.77 7.98
CA PHE A 310 2.86 7.87 6.64
C PHE A 310 3.68 7.17 5.55
N PHE A 311 5.01 7.17 5.64
CA PHE A 311 5.90 6.66 4.57
C PHE A 311 6.68 5.41 4.96
N GLY A 312 6.66 5.03 6.24
CA GLY A 312 7.37 3.86 6.76
C GLY A 312 8.88 4.00 6.62
N THR A 313 9.43 5.21 6.56
CA THR A 313 10.87 5.42 6.36
C THR A 313 11.31 6.80 6.84
N SER A 314 12.62 6.99 7.05
CA SER A 314 13.24 8.30 7.29
C SER A 314 14.11 8.69 6.09
N PRO A 315 14.51 9.96 5.92
CA PRO A 315 15.28 10.40 4.75
C PRO A 315 16.55 9.57 4.48
N GLY A 316 17.38 9.32 5.49
CA GLY A 316 18.59 8.51 5.39
C GLY A 316 18.30 7.04 5.14
N LYS A 317 17.21 6.50 5.71
CA LYS A 317 16.74 5.14 5.43
C LYS A 317 16.25 5.00 4.00
N LYS A 318 15.51 6.00 3.50
CA LYS A 318 15.04 6.06 2.11
C LYS A 318 16.22 6.08 1.13
N LEU A 319 17.26 6.86 1.43
CA LEU A 319 18.47 6.93 0.60
C LEU A 319 19.18 5.57 0.50
N LEU A 320 19.20 4.79 1.57
CA LEU A 320 19.81 3.46 1.61
C LEU A 320 18.84 2.32 1.23
N GLY A 321 17.66 2.63 0.70
CA GLY A 321 16.68 1.63 0.28
C GLY A 321 16.08 0.83 1.44
N LEU A 322 15.97 1.43 2.62
CA LEU A 322 15.39 0.80 3.82
C LEU A 322 13.94 1.23 4.04
N ALA A 323 13.12 0.29 4.49
CA ALA A 323 11.74 0.53 4.88
C ALA A 323 11.43 -0.15 6.20
N ILE A 324 10.55 0.49 6.97
CA ILE A 324 9.98 -0.02 8.20
C ILE A 324 8.59 -0.56 7.81
N VAL A 325 8.38 -1.83 8.09
CA VAL A 325 7.13 -2.53 7.83
C VAL A 325 6.52 -2.97 9.15
N ALA A 326 5.20 -2.88 9.26
CA ALA A 326 4.48 -3.46 10.38
C ALA A 326 4.33 -4.97 10.18
N GLU A 327 4.41 -5.73 11.26
CA GLU A 327 4.22 -7.17 11.22
C GLU A 327 2.82 -7.52 10.69
N GLY A 328 2.76 -8.47 9.75
CA GLY A 328 1.52 -8.88 9.08
C GLY A 328 0.97 -7.90 8.04
N VAL A 329 1.64 -6.77 7.78
CA VAL A 329 1.21 -5.77 6.78
C VAL A 329 2.17 -5.76 5.58
N PRO A 330 1.68 -5.85 4.34
CA PRO A 330 2.54 -5.82 3.16
C PRO A 330 3.30 -4.49 3.04
N PRO A 331 4.54 -4.51 2.53
CA PRO A 331 5.34 -3.30 2.29
C PRO A 331 4.64 -2.39 1.28
N GLY A 332 4.33 -1.15 1.64
CA GLY A 332 3.67 -0.20 0.73
C GLY A 332 3.15 1.10 1.34
N GLY A 333 2.94 1.14 2.66
CA GLY A 333 2.48 2.34 3.39
C GLY A 333 3.23 2.56 4.70
N GLY A 334 2.97 3.68 5.36
CA GLY A 334 3.49 3.94 6.70
C GLY A 334 2.94 3.00 7.77
N ILE A 335 3.60 2.96 8.93
CA ILE A 335 3.24 2.02 10.01
C ILE A 335 2.07 2.50 10.87
N GLY A 336 1.53 3.70 10.59
CA GLY A 336 0.49 4.34 11.40
C GLY A 336 1.06 5.09 12.62
N ALA A 337 0.33 6.11 13.07
CA ALA A 337 0.78 7.02 14.14
C ALA A 337 1.05 6.31 15.47
N LEU A 338 0.18 5.36 15.86
CA LEU A 338 0.32 4.62 17.12
C LEU A 338 1.61 3.78 17.15
N LYS A 339 1.87 3.00 16.09
CA LYS A 339 3.10 2.18 16.03
C LYS A 339 4.35 3.06 15.91
N ALA A 340 4.28 4.18 15.19
CA ALA A 340 5.37 5.16 15.15
C ALA A 340 5.67 5.74 16.54
N PHE A 341 4.64 6.03 17.34
CA PHE A 341 4.79 6.52 18.71
C PHE A 341 5.39 5.48 19.66
N VAL A 342 4.88 4.25 19.63
CA VAL A 342 5.44 3.14 20.43
C VAL A 342 6.90 2.88 20.06
N ARG A 343 7.21 2.94 18.76
CA ARG A 343 8.60 2.83 18.27
C ARG A 343 9.48 3.96 18.80
N TRP A 344 8.97 5.19 18.85
CA TRP A 344 9.69 6.34 19.40
C TRP A 344 10.01 6.18 20.89
N ILE A 345 9.04 5.73 21.71
CA ILE A 345 9.29 5.38 23.12
C ILE A 345 10.37 4.30 23.23
N GLY A 346 10.28 3.25 22.40
CA GLY A 346 11.29 2.19 22.38
C GLY A 346 12.69 2.69 22.01
N CYS A 347 12.79 3.68 21.11
CA CYS A 347 14.06 4.34 20.79
C CYS A 347 14.59 5.16 21.97
N MET A 348 13.75 5.90 22.69
CA MET A 348 14.15 6.64 23.89
C MET A 348 14.65 5.70 24.98
N LEU A 349 13.91 4.63 25.26
CA LEU A 349 14.31 3.62 26.25
C LEU A 349 15.64 2.95 25.86
N SER A 350 15.83 2.64 24.58
CA SER A 350 17.10 2.12 24.06
C SER A 350 18.25 3.10 24.28
N GLY A 351 18.00 4.41 24.15
CA GLY A 351 18.97 5.48 24.44
C GLY A 351 19.34 5.54 25.92
N PHE A 352 18.36 5.50 26.82
CA PHE A 352 18.59 5.47 28.27
C PHE A 352 19.36 4.24 28.73
N LEU A 353 19.18 3.11 28.05
CA LEU A 353 19.93 1.87 28.27
C LEU A 353 21.26 1.83 27.50
N PHE A 354 21.91 2.99 27.32
CA PHE A 354 23.22 3.13 26.66
C PHE A 354 23.33 2.47 25.28
N GLY A 355 22.22 2.45 24.52
CA GLY A 355 22.17 1.88 23.19
C GLY A 355 22.05 0.36 23.14
N ILE A 356 21.92 -0.34 24.27
CA ILE A 356 21.77 -1.80 24.33
C ILE A 356 20.58 -2.25 23.47
N GLY A 357 19.46 -1.53 23.53
CA GLY A 357 18.27 -1.82 22.72
C GLY A 357 18.50 -1.73 21.20
N PHE A 358 19.48 -0.96 20.73
CA PHE A 358 19.91 -0.91 19.33
C PHE A 358 20.90 -2.03 18.99
N LEU A 359 21.83 -2.33 19.91
CA LEU A 359 22.81 -3.41 19.75
C LEU A 359 22.16 -4.79 19.59
N LEU A 360 20.97 -5.01 20.15
CA LEU A 360 20.18 -6.22 19.96
C LEU A 360 20.02 -6.61 18.47
N VAL A 361 19.96 -5.63 17.56
CA VAL A 361 19.85 -5.88 16.12
C VAL A 361 21.06 -6.66 15.57
N ALA A 362 22.25 -6.43 16.12
CA ALA A 362 23.47 -7.12 15.68
C ALA A 362 23.43 -8.61 16.03
N PHE A 363 22.96 -8.93 17.25
CA PHE A 363 23.04 -10.28 17.83
C PHE A 363 21.81 -11.15 17.55
N ARG A 364 20.66 -10.56 17.23
CA ARG A 364 19.43 -11.33 16.94
C ARG A 364 19.39 -11.88 15.51
N GLY A 365 18.79 -13.06 15.36
CA GLY A 365 18.55 -13.71 14.06
C GLY A 365 17.51 -12.98 13.20
N ASP A 366 16.50 -12.38 13.84
CA ASP A 366 15.43 -11.61 13.18
C ASP A 366 15.79 -10.14 12.92
N LYS A 367 16.99 -9.70 13.33
CA LYS A 367 17.49 -8.32 13.19
C LYS A 367 16.52 -7.25 13.73
N ARG A 368 15.75 -7.56 14.78
CA ARG A 368 14.86 -6.57 15.44
C ARG A 368 15.53 -5.96 16.68
N GLY A 369 15.43 -4.65 16.83
CA GLY A 369 15.84 -3.95 18.06
C GLY A 369 14.69 -3.86 19.08
N LEU A 370 14.96 -3.34 20.27
CA LEU A 370 13.93 -3.17 21.30
C LEU A 370 12.73 -2.36 20.79
N HIS A 371 13.00 -1.28 20.06
CA HIS A 371 11.98 -0.43 19.45
C HIS A 371 11.18 -1.11 18.33
N ASP A 372 11.78 -2.06 17.62
CA ASP A 372 11.10 -2.87 16.61
C ASP A 372 10.12 -3.85 17.27
N LEU A 373 10.57 -4.50 18.35
CA LEU A 373 9.79 -5.48 19.12
C LEU A 373 8.59 -4.82 19.81
N LEU A 374 8.81 -3.69 20.47
CA LEU A 374 7.73 -2.96 21.16
C LEU A 374 6.65 -2.50 20.17
N ALA A 375 7.04 -2.06 18.98
CA ALA A 375 6.11 -1.53 17.98
C ALA A 375 5.51 -2.60 17.04
N GLY A 376 5.94 -3.86 17.13
CA GLY A 376 5.56 -4.91 16.17
C GLY A 376 5.95 -4.55 14.75
N THR A 377 7.21 -4.09 14.56
CA THR A 377 7.72 -3.63 13.27
C THR A 377 9.05 -4.30 12.93
N ALA A 378 9.43 -4.29 11.65
CA ALA A 378 10.71 -4.77 11.18
C ALA A 378 11.29 -3.79 10.15
N VAL A 379 12.62 -3.68 10.08
CA VAL A 379 13.29 -2.91 9.03
C VAL A 379 13.84 -3.86 7.98
N VAL A 380 13.47 -3.60 6.74
CA VAL A 380 13.71 -4.46 5.59
C VAL A 380 14.34 -3.65 4.45
N ARG A 381 15.07 -4.32 3.56
CA ARG A 381 15.55 -3.70 2.32
C ARG A 381 14.41 -3.68 1.29
N ARG A 382 14.15 -2.51 0.68
CA ARG A 382 13.32 -2.39 -0.53
C ARG A 382 14.17 -2.91 -1.69
N SER A 383 13.79 -4.06 -2.23
CA SER A 383 14.34 -4.65 -3.46
C SER A 383 13.86 -3.91 -4.69
#